data_AF-A0A1Y2GLB6-F1
#
_entry.id   AF-A0A1Y2GLB6-F1
#
_cell.length_a   1.000
_cell.length_b   1.000
_cell.length_c   1.000
_cell.angle_alpha   90.00
_cell.angle_beta   90.00
_cell.angle_gamma   90.00
#
_symmetry.space_group_name_H-M   'P 1'
#
loop_
_entity.id
_entity.type
_entity.pdbx_description
1 polymer ?
#
loop_
_entity_poly.entity_id
_entity_poly.type
_entity_poly.pdbx_seq_one_letter_code
_entity_poly.pdbx_strand_id
1 'polypeptide(L)'
;MTQADIFDFMRFIFDCSQNLGAENAIITLIYVERMTELGNLSFHAINWRRLLLGALILSIKVWEDLAVFNSDVCAIFEGLSVKDVNALERFAMAKLQYNVSVKRSLYAAYYFRLRDVSEQQYNQRYGQWSLSMNRRGMGEREMTCHHWKQGGQTGDNPSNGKY
;
A
#
# COMPACT_ATOMS: atom_id res chain seq x y z
N MET A 1 20.55 3.32 -0.07
CA MET A 1 19.23 2.65 -0.11
C MET A 1 18.80 2.43 1.32
N THR A 2 17.98 3.35 1.81
CA THR A 2 17.29 3.22 3.08
C THR A 2 15.88 2.69 2.83
N GLN A 3 15.21 2.19 3.87
CA GLN A 3 13.80 1.82 3.78
C GLN A 3 12.91 3.04 3.44
N ALA A 4 13.29 4.24 3.91
CA ALA A 4 12.59 5.48 3.60
C ALA A 4 12.63 5.79 2.10
N ASP A 5 13.79 5.60 1.44
CA ASP A 5 13.92 5.84 -0.01
C ASP A 5 12.92 4.99 -0.82
N ILE A 6 12.74 3.72 -0.44
CA ILE A 6 11.82 2.79 -1.12
C ILE A 6 10.38 3.20 -0.84
N PHE A 7 10.07 3.54 0.41
CA PHE A 7 8.74 3.96 0.83
C PHE A 7 8.31 5.25 0.14
N ASP A 8 9.18 6.27 0.13
CA ASP A 8 8.90 7.56 -0.51
C ASP A 8 8.74 7.38 -2.02
N PHE A 9 9.52 6.50 -2.65
CA PHE A 9 9.35 6.18 -4.05
C PHE A 9 8.02 5.46 -4.33
N MET A 10 7.66 4.45 -3.54
CA MET A 10 6.35 3.79 -3.68
C MET A 10 5.22 4.79 -3.47
N ARG A 11 5.29 5.59 -2.41
CA ARG A 11 4.29 6.60 -2.09
C ARG A 11 4.12 7.61 -3.22
N PHE A 12 5.23 8.13 -3.77
CA PHE A 12 5.20 9.03 -4.92
C PHE A 12 4.40 8.42 -6.09
N ILE A 13 4.63 7.15 -6.41
CA ILE A 13 3.95 6.53 -7.56
C ILE A 13 2.46 6.34 -7.29
N PHE A 14 2.11 5.90 -6.09
CA PHE A 14 0.71 5.72 -5.68
C PHE A 14 -0.03 7.06 -5.60
N ASP A 15 0.63 8.13 -5.14
CA ASP A 15 0.05 9.48 -5.09
C ASP A 15 -0.14 10.06 -6.50
N CYS A 16 0.77 9.79 -7.44
CA CYS A 16 0.66 10.20 -8.84
C CYS A 16 -0.36 9.38 -9.65
N SER A 17 -0.70 8.17 -9.18
CA SER A 17 -1.52 7.22 -9.94
C SER A 17 -2.88 7.02 -9.29
N GLN A 18 -3.91 7.61 -9.88
CA GLN A 18 -5.23 7.75 -9.27
C GLN A 18 -5.98 6.42 -9.01
N ASN A 19 -5.54 5.32 -9.63
CA ASN A 19 -6.18 4.00 -9.57
C ASN A 19 -5.30 2.90 -8.94
N LEU A 20 -4.22 3.23 -8.23
CA LEU A 20 -3.39 2.20 -7.59
C LEU A 20 -3.84 1.90 -6.17
N GLY A 21 -4.43 0.71 -5.97
CA GLY A 21 -4.80 0.18 -4.67
C GLY A 21 -3.76 -0.78 -4.07
N ALA A 22 -4.08 -1.26 -2.87
CA ALA A 22 -3.23 -2.21 -2.15
C ALA A 22 -3.02 -3.52 -2.93
N GLU A 23 -3.97 -3.92 -3.79
CA GLU A 23 -3.79 -5.09 -4.65
C GLU A 23 -2.56 -4.98 -5.57
N ASN A 24 -2.36 -3.81 -6.19
CA ASN A 24 -1.19 -3.57 -7.05
C ASN A 24 0.12 -3.58 -6.26
N ALA A 25 0.11 -3.07 -5.03
CA ALA A 25 1.29 -3.13 -4.18
C ALA A 25 1.70 -4.59 -3.88
N ILE A 26 0.71 -5.45 -3.59
CA ILE A 26 0.93 -6.87 -3.29
C ILE A 26 1.42 -7.62 -4.53
N ILE A 27 0.79 -7.40 -5.69
CA ILE A 27 1.20 -8.03 -6.95
C ILE A 27 2.62 -7.59 -7.35
N THR A 28 2.91 -6.29 -7.19
CA THR A 28 4.26 -5.74 -7.43
C THR A 28 5.30 -6.42 -6.55
N LEU A 29 5.01 -6.62 -5.26
CA LEU A 29 5.90 -7.34 -4.34
C LEU A 29 6.15 -8.78 -4.82
N ILE A 30 5.10 -9.50 -5.20
CA ILE A 30 5.20 -10.87 -5.76
C ILE A 30 6.11 -10.88 -7.00
N TYR A 31 5.96 -9.90 -7.90
CA TYR A 31 6.80 -9.80 -9.09
C TYR A 31 8.27 -9.49 -8.77
N VAL A 32 8.53 -8.59 -7.81
CA VAL A 32 9.91 -8.30 -7.37
C VAL A 32 10.58 -9.56 -6.80
N GLU A 33 9.87 -10.31 -5.95
CA GLU A 33 10.40 -11.57 -5.40
C GLU A 33 10.65 -12.60 -6.51
N ARG A 34 9.70 -12.81 -7.41
CA ARG A 34 9.88 -13.72 -8.55
C ARG A 34 11.05 -13.32 -9.45
N MET A 35 11.23 -12.04 -9.75
CA MET A 35 12.38 -11.59 -10.56
C MET A 35 13.72 -11.79 -9.84
N THR A 36 13.72 -11.72 -8.52
CA THR A 36 14.90 -11.97 -7.68
C THR A 36 15.23 -13.48 -7.70
N GLU A 37 14.23 -14.32 -7.48
CA GLU A 37 14.36 -15.78 -7.43
C GLU A 37 14.62 -16.43 -8.80
N LEU A 38 13.80 -16.13 -9.82
CA LEU A 38 13.91 -16.71 -11.15
C LEU A 38 15.02 -16.06 -11.99
N GLY A 39 15.26 -14.77 -11.75
CA GLY A 39 16.18 -13.97 -12.53
C GLY A 39 17.64 -14.04 -12.07
N ASN A 40 17.91 -14.75 -10.96
CA ASN A 40 19.19 -14.72 -10.22
C ASN A 40 19.68 -13.30 -9.97
N LEU A 41 18.76 -12.39 -9.65
CA LEU A 41 19.06 -11.00 -9.37
C LEU A 41 19.07 -10.79 -7.87
N SER A 42 20.08 -10.10 -7.34
CA SER A 42 20.03 -9.61 -5.97
C SER A 42 19.32 -8.27 -5.92
N PHE A 43 18.38 -8.10 -4.98
CA PHE A 43 17.79 -6.79 -4.68
C PHE A 43 18.87 -5.91 -4.02
N HIS A 44 19.44 -4.97 -4.78
CA HIS A 44 20.61 -4.19 -4.38
C HIS A 44 20.37 -2.68 -4.52
N ALA A 45 21.14 -1.88 -3.77
CA ALA A 45 20.99 -0.43 -3.71
C ALA A 45 21.11 0.28 -5.07
N ILE A 46 21.71 -0.37 -6.07
CA ILE A 46 21.94 0.18 -7.41
C ILE A 46 20.77 -0.15 -8.36
N ASN A 47 20.08 -1.27 -8.16
CA ASN A 47 19.12 -1.81 -9.13
C ASN A 47 17.65 -1.79 -8.65
N TRP A 48 17.41 -1.57 -7.35
CA TRP A 48 16.08 -1.66 -6.74
C TRP A 48 15.04 -0.78 -7.42
N ARG A 49 15.39 0.45 -7.81
CA ARG A 49 14.45 1.41 -8.42
C ARG A 49 13.97 0.91 -9.77
N ARG A 50 14.86 0.32 -10.57
CA ARG A 50 14.52 -0.27 -11.88
C ARG A 50 13.72 -1.55 -11.71
N LEU A 51 14.12 -2.43 -10.79
CA LEU A 51 13.37 -3.66 -10.49
C LEU A 51 11.95 -3.39 -10.05
N LEU A 52 11.81 -2.47 -9.09
CA LEU A 52 10.51 -2.11 -8.54
C LEU A 52 9.63 -1.43 -9.59
N LEU A 53 10.19 -0.50 -10.36
CA LEU A 53 9.45 0.16 -11.43
C LEU A 53 9.01 -0.82 -12.53
N GLY A 54 9.88 -1.75 -12.93
CA GLY A 54 9.54 -2.78 -13.92
C GLY A 54 8.44 -3.73 -13.43
N ALA A 55 8.50 -4.15 -12.17
CA ALA A 55 7.44 -4.93 -11.54
C ALA A 55 6.11 -4.18 -11.52
N LEU A 56 6.14 -2.90 -11.11
CA LEU A 56 4.94 -2.09 -10.98
C LEU A 56 4.27 -1.83 -12.33
N ILE A 57 5.03 -1.49 -13.37
CA ILE A 57 4.50 -1.31 -14.73
C ILE A 57 3.75 -2.57 -15.18
N LEU A 58 4.32 -3.76 -14.95
CA LEU A 58 3.66 -5.01 -15.28
C LEU A 58 2.44 -5.31 -14.41
N SER A 59 2.47 -4.96 -13.12
CA SER A 59 1.31 -5.12 -12.24
C SER A 59 0.13 -4.34 -12.81
N ILE A 60 0.35 -3.05 -13.09
CA ILE A 60 -0.69 -2.15 -13.58
C ILE A 60 -1.23 -2.64 -14.92
N LYS A 61 -0.36 -2.94 -15.89
CA LYS A 61 -0.79 -3.33 -17.24
C LYS A 61 -1.53 -4.67 -17.31
N VAL A 62 -1.22 -5.60 -16.41
CA VAL A 62 -1.78 -6.97 -16.46
C VAL A 62 -3.01 -7.09 -15.59
N TRP A 63 -3.06 -6.36 -14.46
CA TRP A 63 -4.09 -6.55 -13.45
C TRP A 63 -5.13 -5.44 -13.43
N GLU A 64 -4.78 -4.22 -13.83
CA GLU A 64 -5.75 -3.18 -14.03
C GLU A 64 -6.40 -3.31 -15.41
N ASP A 65 -7.73 -3.16 -15.47
CA ASP A 65 -8.47 -3.06 -16.73
C ASP A 65 -8.35 -1.64 -17.31
N LEU A 66 -7.10 -1.18 -17.45
CA LEU A 66 -6.75 0.17 -17.89
C LEU A 66 -5.89 0.09 -19.14
N ALA A 67 -6.18 0.95 -20.11
CA ALA A 67 -5.35 1.11 -21.30
C ALA A 67 -4.10 1.95 -20.98
N VAL A 68 -3.11 1.35 -20.32
CA VAL A 68 -1.86 2.02 -19.94
C VAL A 68 -0.81 1.84 -21.03
N PHE A 69 -0.42 2.94 -21.65
CA PHE A 69 0.67 2.99 -22.62
C PHE A 69 1.99 3.36 -21.96
N ASN A 70 3.11 3.00 -22.59
CA ASN A 70 4.44 3.36 -22.08
C ASN A 70 4.70 4.87 -22.11
N SER A 71 3.99 5.63 -22.96
CA SER A 71 3.99 7.09 -22.92
C SER A 71 3.42 7.65 -21.62
N ASP A 72 2.41 7.01 -21.06
CA ASP A 72 1.72 7.47 -19.84
C ASP A 72 2.63 7.27 -18.63
N VAL A 73 3.39 6.17 -18.61
CA VAL A 73 4.44 5.94 -17.63
C VAL A 73 5.52 7.02 -17.70
N CYS A 74 5.92 7.46 -18.90
CA CYS A 74 6.91 8.53 -19.04
C CYS A 74 6.40 9.88 -18.52
N ALA A 75 5.09 10.12 -18.55
CA ALA A 75 4.49 11.33 -17.99
C ALA A 75 4.53 11.36 -16.45
N ILE A 76 4.49 10.19 -15.80
CA ILE A 76 4.58 10.07 -14.34
C ILE A 76 6.03 10.22 -13.84
N PHE A 77 7.00 9.75 -14.61
CA PHE A 77 8.42 9.78 -14.23
C PHE A 77 9.21 10.75 -15.11
N GLU A 78 9.41 11.97 -14.59
CA GLU A 78 10.27 12.96 -15.23
C GLU A 78 11.67 12.36 -15.50
N GLY A 79 12.11 12.43 -16.76
CA GLY A 79 13.43 11.96 -17.20
C GLY A 79 13.49 10.51 -17.71
N LEU A 80 12.39 9.74 -17.72
CA LEU A 80 12.34 8.47 -18.43
C LEU A 80 11.93 8.66 -19.89
N SER A 81 12.71 8.11 -20.82
CA SER A 81 12.29 8.06 -22.21
C SER A 81 11.39 6.84 -22.46
N VAL A 82 10.54 6.92 -23.49
CA VAL A 82 9.71 5.78 -23.94
C VAL A 82 10.59 4.55 -24.27
N LYS A 83 11.81 4.78 -24.76
CA LYS A 83 12.77 3.69 -25.02
C LYS A 83 13.21 3.00 -23.73
N ASP A 84 13.45 3.76 -22.68
CA ASP A 84 13.85 3.21 -21.38
C ASP A 84 12.71 2.41 -20.75
N VAL A 85 11.48 2.93 -20.80
CA VAL A 85 10.29 2.23 -20.30
C VAL A 85 10.06 0.93 -21.06
N ASN A 86 10.15 0.97 -22.40
CA ASN A 86 10.07 -0.23 -23.23
C ASN A 86 11.15 -1.27 -22.89
N ALA A 87 12.39 -0.82 -22.68
CA ALA A 87 13.49 -1.71 -22.32
C ALA A 87 13.26 -2.32 -20.93
N LEU A 88 12.75 -1.53 -19.99
CA LEU A 88 12.47 -1.96 -18.63
C LEU A 88 11.34 -3.00 -18.57
N GLU A 89 10.26 -2.79 -19.34
CA GLU A 89 9.16 -3.72 -19.44
C GLU A 89 9.62 -5.07 -20.02
N ARG A 90 10.40 -5.04 -21.12
CA ARG A 90 11.00 -6.24 -21.71
C ARG A 90 11.91 -6.97 -20.73
N PHE A 91 12.73 -6.21 -19.99
CA PHE A 91 13.60 -6.75 -18.96
C PHE A 91 12.79 -7.45 -17.87
N ALA A 92 11.75 -6.80 -17.34
CA ALA A 92 10.92 -7.37 -16.28
C ALA A 92 10.18 -8.63 -16.75
N MET A 93 9.60 -8.63 -17.95
CA MET A 93 8.95 -9.82 -18.53
C MET A 93 9.93 -10.98 -18.69
N ALA A 94 11.14 -10.71 -19.20
CA ALA A 94 12.17 -11.73 -19.36
C ALA A 94 12.60 -12.30 -17.99
N LYS A 95 12.72 -11.47 -16.96
CA LYS A 95 13.07 -11.90 -15.60
C LYS A 95 11.96 -12.65 -14.89
N LEU A 96 10.70 -12.39 -15.22
CA LEU A 96 9.56 -13.19 -14.79
C LEU A 96 9.39 -14.47 -15.62
N GLN A 97 10.23 -14.72 -16.64
CA GLN A 97 10.05 -15.80 -17.61
C GLN A 97 8.63 -15.78 -18.21
N TYR A 98 8.09 -14.58 -18.42
CA TYR A 98 6.73 -14.34 -18.91
C TYR A 98 5.61 -14.90 -18.01
N ASN A 99 5.93 -15.32 -16.78
CA ASN A 99 4.94 -15.78 -15.80
C ASN A 99 4.37 -14.61 -14.99
N VAL A 100 3.42 -13.89 -15.60
CA VAL A 100 2.64 -12.81 -14.96
C VAL A 100 1.43 -13.34 -14.18
N SER A 101 1.16 -14.65 -14.22
CA SER A 101 -0.01 -15.21 -13.54
C SER A 101 0.19 -15.23 -12.02
N VAL A 102 -0.77 -14.69 -11.27
CA VAL A 102 -0.79 -14.76 -9.80
C VAL A 102 -2.01 -15.54 -9.38
N LYS A 103 -1.78 -16.68 -8.71
CA LYS A 103 -2.87 -17.49 -8.16
C LYS A 103 -3.49 -16.75 -6.98
N ARG A 104 -4.82 -16.85 -6.83
CA ARG A 104 -5.55 -16.24 -5.70
C ARG A 104 -5.01 -16.70 -4.34
N SER A 105 -4.62 -17.96 -4.22
CA SER A 105 -4.01 -18.51 -3.00
C SER A 105 -2.67 -17.86 -2.67
N LEU A 106 -1.86 -17.57 -3.70
CA LEU A 106 -0.58 -16.88 -3.53
C LEU A 106 -0.83 -15.44 -3.07
N TYR A 107 -1.72 -14.72 -3.76
CA TYR A 107 -2.10 -13.36 -3.35
C TYR A 107 -2.57 -13.31 -1.89
N ALA A 108 -3.47 -14.22 -1.50
CA ALA A 108 -3.97 -14.30 -0.13
C ALA A 108 -2.86 -14.54 0.90
N ALA A 109 -1.90 -15.42 0.59
CA ALA A 109 -0.76 -15.67 1.48
C ALA A 109 0.10 -14.42 1.69
N TYR A 110 0.37 -13.64 0.64
CA TYR A 110 1.10 -12.36 0.77
C TYR A 110 0.30 -11.32 1.54
N TYR A 111 -1.00 -11.21 1.27
CA TYR A 111 -1.88 -10.28 1.97
C TYR A 111 -1.87 -10.54 3.48
N PHE A 112 -2.09 -11.80 3.91
CA PHE A 112 -2.08 -12.15 5.33
C PHE A 112 -0.71 -11.92 5.96
N ARG A 113 0.38 -12.29 5.28
CA ARG A 113 1.73 -12.07 5.77
C ARG A 113 2.04 -10.58 5.99
N LEU A 114 1.64 -9.71 5.06
CA LEU A 114 1.83 -8.26 5.21
C LEU A 114 0.99 -7.69 6.34
N ARG A 115 -0.24 -8.18 6.50
CA ARG A 115 -1.11 -7.81 7.63
C ARG A 115 -0.51 -8.20 8.97
N ASP A 116 0.03 -9.40 9.10
CA ASP A 116 0.67 -9.83 10.35
C ASP A 116 1.87 -8.94 10.69
N VAL A 117 2.69 -8.58 9.69
CA VAL A 117 3.83 -7.69 9.89
C VAL A 117 3.37 -6.29 10.30
N SER A 118 2.30 -5.75 9.71
CA SER A 118 1.79 -4.42 10.06
C SER A 118 1.19 -4.39 11.46
N GLU A 119 0.45 -5.42 11.86
CA GLU A 119 -0.10 -5.57 13.21
C GLU A 119 1.03 -5.70 14.27
N GLN A 120 2.09 -6.46 13.97
CA GLN A 120 3.27 -6.55 14.84
C GLN A 120 3.96 -5.19 15.02
N GLN A 121 4.18 -4.44 13.93
CA GLN A 121 4.79 -3.12 14.00
C GLN A 121 3.93 -2.12 14.79
N TYR A 122 2.61 -2.16 14.60
CA TYR A 122 1.67 -1.35 15.37
C TYR A 122 1.74 -1.69 16.86
N ASN A 123 1.69 -2.97 17.22
CA ASN A 123 1.77 -3.41 18.62
C ASN A 123 3.13 -3.06 19.26
N GLN A 124 4.23 -3.12 18.51
CA GLN A 124 5.52 -2.69 19.02
C GLN A 124 5.55 -1.18 19.32
N ARG A 125 4.95 -0.36 18.43
CA ARG A 125 4.97 1.10 18.53
C ARG A 125 3.96 1.66 19.54
N TYR A 126 2.78 1.05 19.66
CA TYR A 126 1.68 1.53 20.49
C TYR A 126 1.37 0.64 21.70
N GLY A 127 1.65 -0.67 21.63
CA GLY A 127 1.51 -1.59 22.76
C GLY A 127 2.49 -1.30 23.89
N GLN A 128 3.72 -0.86 23.59
CA GLN A 128 4.64 -0.33 24.60
C GLN A 128 4.11 0.96 25.23
N TRP A 129 3.41 1.80 24.45
CA TRP A 129 2.85 3.06 24.96
C TRP A 129 1.73 2.79 25.98
N SER A 130 0.82 1.86 25.66
CA SER A 130 -0.25 1.40 26.57
C SER A 130 0.30 0.80 27.87
N LEU A 131 1.33 -0.06 27.79
CA LEU A 131 1.99 -0.61 28.97
C LEU A 131 2.75 0.45 29.78
N SER A 132 3.33 1.47 29.13
CA SER A 132 4.01 2.58 29.80
C SER A 132 3.04 3.56 30.48
N MET A 133 1.81 3.70 29.97
CA MET A 133 0.74 4.49 30.59
C MET A 133 0.22 3.82 31.84
N ASN A 134 0.03 2.50 31.79
CA ASN A 134 -0.38 1.71 32.96
C ASN A 134 0.68 1.75 34.08
N ARG A 135 1.97 1.75 33.71
CA ARG A 135 3.09 1.84 34.67
C ARG A 135 3.32 3.25 35.24
N ARG A 136 2.80 4.30 34.57
CA ARG A 136 2.89 5.70 35.01
C ARG A 136 1.69 6.17 35.84
N GLY A 137 0.87 5.25 36.34
CA GLY A 137 -0.10 5.52 37.42
C GLY A 137 -0.82 6.86 37.30
N MET A 138 -1.53 7.09 36.19
CA MET A 138 -2.56 8.13 36.20
C MET A 138 -3.85 7.48 36.67
N GLY A 139 -4.19 7.80 37.93
CA GLY A 139 -5.49 7.50 38.49
C GLY A 139 -6.60 7.97 37.56
N GLU A 140 -7.64 7.16 37.51
CA GLU A 140 -8.92 7.38 36.85
C GLU A 140 -9.29 8.86 36.81
N ARG A 141 -9.16 9.47 35.63
CA ARG A 141 -10.05 10.54 35.21
C ARG A 141 -10.66 10.08 33.91
N GLU A 142 -11.84 9.51 34.08
CA GLU A 142 -12.95 9.44 33.15
C GLU A 142 -12.66 10.07 31.78
N MET A 143 -12.61 9.22 30.77
CA MET A 143 -12.86 9.63 29.40
C MET A 143 -14.33 10.05 29.32
N THR A 144 -14.64 11.28 29.69
CA THR A 144 -15.87 11.90 29.21
C THR A 144 -15.73 12.03 27.71
N CYS A 145 -16.50 11.20 27.02
CA CYS A 145 -16.81 11.31 25.60
C CYS A 145 -17.47 12.68 25.37
N HIS A 146 -16.65 13.72 25.26
CA HIS A 146 -17.09 14.99 24.72
C HIS A 146 -16.93 14.93 23.21
N HIS A 147 -18.08 15.11 22.55
CA HIS A 147 -18.23 15.29 21.11
C HIS A 147 -18.50 14.02 20.31
N TRP A 148 -19.71 13.46 20.46
CA TRP A 148 -20.66 13.22 19.35
C TRP A 148 -22.07 12.98 19.93
N LYS A 149 -22.80 14.06 20.23
CA LYS A 149 -24.28 14.08 20.28
C LYS A 149 -24.81 15.52 20.24
N GLN A 150 -24.99 16.03 19.03
CA GLN A 150 -26.13 16.89 18.72
C GLN A 150 -26.97 16.05 17.75
N GLY A 151 -28.26 15.81 17.91
CA GLY A 151 -29.31 16.58 18.54
C GLY A 151 -30.48 16.51 17.56
N GLY A 152 -31.32 15.47 17.69
CA GLY A 152 -32.54 15.27 16.92
C GLY A 152 -33.55 14.60 17.85
N GLN A 153 -34.34 15.44 18.54
CA GLN A 153 -35.31 15.08 19.56
C GLN A 153 -36.54 14.45 18.92
N THR A 154 -36.92 13.25 19.37
CA THR A 154 -38.31 12.79 19.41
C THR A 154 -38.83 13.03 20.82
N GLY A 155 -39.80 13.94 20.96
CA GLY A 155 -40.51 14.20 22.20
C GLY A 155 -42.01 14.03 21.97
N ASP A 156 -42.55 12.92 22.45
CA ASP A 156 -43.99 12.73 22.58
C ASP A 156 -44.55 13.53 23.77
N ASN A 157 -45.79 13.96 23.56
CA ASN A 157 -46.63 14.90 24.31
C ASN A 157 -46.86 14.55 25.79
N PRO A 158 -47.27 15.52 26.64
CA PRO A 158 -48.64 15.42 27.13
C PRO A 158 -49.41 16.76 27.27
N SER A 159 -50.72 16.62 27.10
CA SER A 159 -51.84 17.55 27.27
C SER A 159 -51.75 18.49 28.49
N ASN A 160 -52.14 19.78 28.37
CA ASN A 160 -53.45 20.32 28.79
C ASN A 160 -53.52 21.87 28.77
N GLY A 161 -54.58 22.43 28.17
CA GLY A 161 -55.31 23.65 28.57
C GLY A 161 -54.63 25.03 28.58
N LYS A 162 -55.13 25.96 27.74
CA LYS A 162 -56.02 27.09 28.11
C LYS A 162 -55.91 28.26 27.11
N TYR A 163 -57.11 28.73 26.71
CA TYR A 163 -57.48 29.91 25.90
C TYR A 163 -57.22 29.83 24.40
#